data_AF-A0A956T5A7-F1
#
_entry.id   AF-A0A956T5A7-F1
#
_cell.length_a   1.000
_cell.length_b   1.000
_cell.length_c   1.000
_cell.angle_alpha   90.00
_cell.angle_beta   90.00
_cell.angle_gamma   90.00
#
_symmetry.space_group_name_H-M   'P 1'
#
loop_
_entity.id
_entity.type
_entity.pdbx_description
1 polymer ?
#
loop_
_entity_poly.entity_id
_entity_poly.type
_entity_poly.pdbx_seq_one_letter_code
_entity_poly.pdbx_strand_id
1 'polypeptide(L)'
;MAQSDPHEEANLIQSVNAPARVAPGAPDNRRTIRTARTLEEINAAARMGLKPLVKPVQPSGQIHRMVAVFQDPDTGEIDLSGDLRGPGRGRMVLDYTLYYPYHFPNPFAAYLVPKDLAIGEEVWLEDLIEDLVAVWGNQGYQPRLPAAPAIWNGTDFEILFDPDRDAAHWIG
;
A
#
# COMPACT_ATOMS: atom_id res chain seq x y z
N MET A 1 32.99 -23.10 9.21
CA MET A 1 32.92 -22.19 8.05
C MET A 1 32.02 -22.83 7.01
N ALA A 2 30.74 -22.50 7.01
CA ALA A 2 29.85 -22.80 5.89
C ALA A 2 29.64 -21.46 5.18
N GLN A 3 30.14 -21.36 3.94
CA GLN A 3 29.86 -20.21 3.09
C GLN A 3 28.38 -20.29 2.71
N SER A 4 27.59 -19.32 3.15
CA SER A 4 26.23 -19.12 2.66
C SER A 4 26.28 -18.73 1.19
N ASP A 5 25.43 -19.37 0.39
CA ASP A 5 25.38 -19.23 -1.06
C ASP A 5 24.88 -17.81 -1.42
N PRO A 6 25.65 -16.99 -2.15
CA PRO A 6 25.25 -15.62 -2.51
C PRO A 6 23.98 -15.55 -3.36
N HIS A 7 23.51 -16.68 -3.91
CA HIS A 7 22.21 -16.76 -4.58
C HIS A 7 21.01 -16.79 -3.62
N GLU A 8 21.20 -17.16 -2.36
CA GLU A 8 20.14 -17.27 -1.35
C GLU A 8 19.80 -15.90 -0.72
N GLU A 9 20.81 -15.04 -0.51
CA GLU A 9 20.61 -13.65 -0.05
C GLU A 9 19.95 -12.76 -1.12
N ALA A 10 20.25 -12.99 -2.39
CA ALA A 10 19.61 -12.28 -3.50
C ALA A 10 18.10 -12.59 -3.61
N ASN A 11 17.68 -13.81 -3.28
CA ASN A 11 16.27 -14.21 -3.27
C ASN A 11 15.50 -13.61 -2.09
N LEU A 12 16.14 -13.41 -0.94
CA LEU A 12 15.50 -12.80 0.23
C LEU A 12 15.23 -11.31 0.01
N ILE A 13 16.18 -10.60 -0.62
CA ILE A 13 16.05 -9.17 -0.97
C ILE A 13 15.06 -8.96 -2.15
N GLN A 14 14.91 -9.94 -3.03
CA GLN A 14 13.85 -9.92 -4.05
C GLN A 14 12.45 -10.21 -3.46
N SER A 15 12.35 -10.94 -2.34
CA SER A 15 11.06 -11.24 -1.70
C SER A 15 10.44 -10.05 -0.98
N VAL A 16 11.25 -9.09 -0.50
CA VAL A 16 10.77 -7.85 0.15
C VAL A 16 10.31 -6.79 -0.85
N ASN A 17 10.66 -6.96 -2.13
CA ASN A 17 10.33 -6.05 -3.24
C ASN A 17 9.49 -6.73 -4.33
N ALA A 18 8.92 -7.91 -4.07
CA ALA A 18 7.93 -8.46 -4.96
C ALA A 18 6.74 -7.48 -4.99
N PRO A 19 6.39 -6.88 -6.14
CA PRO A 19 5.14 -6.15 -6.22
C PRO A 19 4.05 -7.13 -5.80
N ALA A 20 3.22 -6.73 -4.83
CA ALA A 20 2.00 -7.43 -4.53
C ALA A 20 1.35 -7.77 -5.88
N ARG A 21 1.19 -9.07 -6.15
CA ARG A 21 0.56 -9.61 -7.35
C ARG A 21 -0.63 -8.71 -7.67
N VAL A 22 -0.54 -8.01 -8.81
CA VAL A 22 -1.52 -7.03 -9.28
C VAL A 22 -2.91 -7.55 -8.93
N ALA A 23 -3.64 -6.80 -8.09
CA ALA A 23 -5.03 -7.12 -7.79
C ALA A 23 -5.76 -7.35 -9.12
N PRO A 24 -6.66 -8.34 -9.22
CA PRO A 24 -7.32 -8.63 -10.48
C PRO A 24 -8.06 -7.37 -10.97
N GLY A 25 -7.53 -6.71 -12.00
CA GLY A 25 -8.04 -5.42 -12.49
C GLY A 25 -6.94 -4.45 -12.92
N ALA A 26 -6.11 -4.83 -13.90
CA ALA A 26 -5.42 -3.83 -14.72
C ALA A 26 -6.48 -2.88 -15.37
N PRO A 27 -6.11 -1.71 -15.95
CA PRO A 27 -7.08 -0.84 -16.61
C PRO A 27 -7.72 -1.57 -17.81
N ASP A 28 -8.77 -2.36 -17.58
CA ASP A 28 -9.58 -2.99 -18.62
C ASP A 28 -10.37 -1.88 -19.32
N ASN A 29 -9.78 -1.24 -20.34
CA ASN A 29 -10.38 -0.13 -21.09
C ASN A 29 -10.84 1.10 -20.27
N ARG A 30 -10.60 1.15 -18.96
CA ARG A 30 -10.95 2.27 -18.08
C ARG A 30 -9.98 3.42 -18.26
N ARG A 31 -10.49 4.65 -18.22
CA ARG A 31 -9.66 5.84 -18.07
C ARG A 31 -8.97 5.80 -16.71
N THR A 32 -7.67 6.06 -16.67
CA THR A 32 -6.92 6.15 -15.42
C THR A 32 -6.99 7.58 -14.86
N ILE A 33 -7.33 7.69 -13.58
CA ILE A 33 -7.26 8.92 -12.78
C ILE A 33 -6.02 8.85 -11.90
N ARG A 34 -5.18 9.87 -12.04
CA ARG A 34 -3.93 10.01 -11.30
C ARG A 34 -4.14 10.68 -9.96
N THR A 35 -3.21 10.44 -9.04
CA THR A 35 -3.20 11.08 -7.71
C THR A 35 -1.96 11.96 -7.56
N ALA A 36 -2.17 13.19 -7.10
CA ALA A 36 -1.12 14.10 -6.70
C ALA A 36 -0.99 14.10 -5.18
N ARG A 37 0.24 13.93 -4.66
CA ARG A 37 0.52 13.83 -3.22
C ARG A 37 1.23 15.07 -2.68
N THR A 38 1.74 15.93 -3.55
CA THR A 38 2.43 17.18 -3.19
C THR A 38 1.64 18.41 -3.60
N LEU A 39 1.88 19.53 -2.91
CA LEU A 39 1.28 20.82 -3.25
C LEU A 39 1.68 21.26 -4.67
N GLU A 40 2.91 20.99 -5.07
CA GLU A 40 3.47 21.30 -6.38
C GLU A 40 2.74 20.54 -7.49
N GLU A 41 2.55 19.23 -7.32
CA GLU A 41 1.82 18.37 -8.28
C GLU A 41 0.35 18.79 -8.42
N ILE A 42 -0.32 19.04 -7.29
CA ILE A 42 -1.72 19.47 -7.27
C ILE A 42 -1.88 20.78 -8.04
N ASN A 43 -1.02 21.77 -7.77
CA ASN A 43 -1.07 23.07 -8.45
C ASN A 43 -0.65 22.97 -9.92
N ALA A 44 0.30 22.11 -10.26
CA ALA A 44 0.67 21.86 -11.66
C ALA A 44 -0.52 21.29 -12.44
N ALA A 45 -1.23 20.30 -11.89
CA ALA A 45 -2.43 19.73 -12.49
C ALA A 45 -3.54 20.76 -12.70
N ALA A 46 -3.78 21.62 -11.70
CA ALA A 46 -4.76 22.71 -11.82
C ALA A 46 -4.42 23.68 -12.97
N ARG A 47 -3.14 24.06 -13.11
CA ARG A 47 -2.68 24.94 -14.21
C ARG A 47 -2.82 24.28 -15.59
N MET A 48 -2.72 22.96 -15.66
CA MET A 48 -3.00 22.19 -16.88
C MET A 48 -4.50 22.03 -17.17
N GLY A 49 -5.37 22.56 -16.31
CA GLY A 49 -6.81 22.55 -16.51
C GLY A 49 -7.52 21.30 -15.98
N LEU A 50 -6.84 20.45 -15.21
CA LEU A 50 -7.49 19.39 -14.42
C LEU A 50 -8.14 20.01 -13.18
N LYS A 51 -9.13 19.33 -12.62
CA LYS A 51 -9.76 19.69 -11.35
C LYS A 51 -9.18 18.79 -10.24
N PRO A 52 -8.33 19.31 -9.34
CA PRO A 52 -7.88 18.52 -8.20
C PRO A 52 -9.03 18.32 -7.21
N LEU A 53 -9.41 17.07 -6.98
CA LEU A 53 -10.34 16.66 -5.94
C LEU A 53 -9.54 16.34 -4.69
N VAL A 54 -9.35 17.35 -3.84
CA VAL A 54 -8.52 17.24 -2.63
C VAL A 54 -9.24 16.43 -1.56
N LYS A 55 -8.53 15.47 -0.96
CA LYS A 55 -9.00 14.61 0.12
C LYS A 55 -7.98 14.56 1.26
N PRO A 56 -8.44 14.39 2.51
CA PRO A 56 -7.54 14.13 3.62
C PRO A 56 -6.91 12.75 3.47
N VAL A 57 -5.65 12.62 3.88
CA VAL A 57 -5.00 11.33 4.05
C VAL A 57 -5.14 10.95 5.52
N GLN A 58 -5.89 9.89 5.81
CA GLN A 58 -6.18 9.43 7.17
C GLN A 58 -5.68 7.99 7.33
N PRO A 59 -4.61 7.75 8.10
CA PRO A 59 -4.14 6.41 8.40
C PRO A 59 -5.25 5.59 9.06
N SER A 60 -5.55 4.41 8.52
CA SER A 60 -6.44 3.46 9.18
C SER A 60 -5.69 2.64 10.22
N GLY A 61 -6.27 2.51 11.43
CA GLY A 61 -5.75 1.60 12.46
C GLY A 61 -5.87 0.11 12.07
N GLN A 62 -6.63 -0.22 11.02
CA GLN A 62 -6.69 -1.56 10.47
C GLN A 62 -5.52 -1.85 9.53
N ILE A 63 -4.89 -0.83 8.95
CA ILE A 63 -3.72 -1.05 8.11
C ILE A 63 -2.49 -1.17 8.99
N HIS A 64 -1.84 -2.33 8.93
CA HIS A 64 -0.61 -2.56 9.66
C HIS A 64 0.22 -3.68 9.05
N ARG A 65 1.50 -3.68 9.39
CA ARG A 65 2.39 -4.82 9.30
C ARG A 65 2.90 -5.15 10.69
N MET A 66 3.35 -6.38 10.85
CA MET A 66 3.96 -6.85 12.07
C MET A 66 5.47 -7.02 11.85
N VAL A 67 6.26 -6.66 12.86
CA VAL A 67 7.70 -6.87 12.86
C VAL A 67 8.18 -7.21 14.27
N ALA A 68 9.05 -8.20 14.38
CA ALA A 68 9.93 -8.44 15.50
C ALA A 68 11.36 -8.10 15.08
N VAL A 69 12.14 -7.58 16.03
CA VAL A 69 13.54 -7.20 15.82
C VAL A 69 14.42 -8.11 16.65
N PHE A 70 15.38 -8.73 15.99
CA PHE A 70 16.42 -9.54 16.60
C PHE A 70 17.76 -8.85 16.42
N GLN A 71 18.62 -8.99 17.41
CA GLN A 71 19.95 -8.41 17.40
C GLN A 71 20.98 -9.50 17.69
N ASP A 72 22.00 -9.59 16.83
CA ASP A 72 23.16 -10.42 17.10
C ASP A 72 23.91 -9.87 18.33
N PRO A 73 24.15 -10.69 19.37
CA PRO A 73 24.76 -10.22 20.61
C PRO A 73 26.25 -9.89 20.48
N ASP A 74 26.93 -10.40 19.45
CA ASP A 74 28.37 -10.25 19.24
C ASP A 74 28.67 -9.08 18.29
N THR A 75 27.91 -8.96 17.20
CA THR A 75 28.13 -7.92 16.16
C THR A 75 27.23 -6.69 16.34
N GLY A 76 26.08 -6.85 17.01
CA GLY A 76 25.05 -5.81 17.11
C GLY A 76 24.21 -5.64 15.84
N GLU A 77 24.40 -6.47 14.81
CA GLU A 77 23.60 -6.45 13.58
C GLU A 77 22.13 -6.79 13.86
N ILE A 78 21.25 -6.23 13.02
CA ILE A 78 19.80 -6.35 13.18
C ILE A 78 19.23 -7.31 12.13
N ASP A 79 18.39 -8.24 12.59
CA ASP A 79 17.55 -9.10 11.76
C ASP A 79 16.06 -8.85 12.05
N LEU A 80 15.22 -8.95 11.03
CA LEU A 80 13.79 -8.67 11.14
C LEU A 80 12.99 -9.94 10.84
N SER A 81 11.96 -10.22 11.64
CA SER A 81 10.98 -11.25 11.32
C SER A 81 9.56 -10.68 11.32
N GLY A 82 8.81 -10.96 10.25
CA GLY A 82 7.37 -10.70 10.16
C GLY A 82 6.53 -11.98 10.25
N ASP A 83 7.16 -13.15 10.44
CA ASP A 83 6.51 -14.45 10.46
C ASP A 83 6.59 -15.02 11.88
N LEU A 84 5.44 -15.29 12.50
CA LEU A 84 5.36 -15.84 13.85
C LEU A 84 5.91 -17.28 13.92
N ARG A 85 6.04 -17.96 12.79
CA ARG A 85 6.49 -19.36 12.70
C ARG A 85 8.01 -19.49 12.57
N GLY A 86 8.70 -18.41 12.20
CA GLY A 86 10.13 -18.37 11.97
C GLY A 86 10.80 -17.24 12.76
N PRO A 87 11.47 -17.53 13.89
CA PRO A 87 12.19 -16.49 14.61
C PRO A 87 13.38 -15.98 13.78
N GLY A 88 13.68 -14.69 13.89
CA GLY A 88 14.90 -14.10 13.34
C GLY A 88 16.16 -14.60 14.06
N ARG A 89 17.32 -14.24 13.52
CA ARG A 89 18.64 -14.60 14.07
C ARG A 89 19.05 -13.67 15.20
N GLY A 90 19.61 -14.25 16.26
CA GLY A 90 20.10 -13.51 17.43
C GLY A 90 19.06 -13.41 18.55
N ARG A 91 19.23 -12.45 19.44
CA ARG A 91 18.33 -12.21 20.58
C ARG A 91 17.21 -11.26 20.16
N MET A 92 15.96 -11.62 20.44
CA MET A 92 14.84 -10.70 20.25
C MET A 92 14.98 -9.48 21.17
N VAL A 93 14.99 -8.29 20.59
CA VAL A 93 15.09 -6.99 21.27
C VAL A 93 13.83 -6.15 21.15
N LEU A 94 12.99 -6.43 20.14
CA LEU A 94 11.63 -5.93 20.02
C LEU A 94 10.71 -7.11 19.69
N ASP A 95 9.72 -7.35 20.55
CA ASP A 95 8.69 -8.35 20.28
C ASP A 95 7.80 -7.92 19.11
N TYR A 96 7.05 -8.86 18.55
CA TYR A 96 6.16 -8.64 17.42
C TYR A 96 5.23 -7.46 17.68
N THR A 97 5.50 -6.38 16.95
CA THR A 97 4.82 -5.09 17.10
C THR A 97 4.13 -4.74 15.79
N LEU A 98 2.86 -4.36 15.89
CA LEU A 98 2.10 -3.83 14.76
C LEU A 98 2.48 -2.37 14.52
N TYR A 99 2.71 -2.02 13.25
CA TYR A 99 3.01 -0.64 12.85
C TYR A 99 2.36 -0.32 11.51
N TYR A 100 2.07 0.96 11.29
CA TYR A 100 1.58 1.48 10.02
C TYR A 100 2.77 1.69 9.07
N PRO A 101 2.87 0.98 7.93
CA PRO A 101 4.10 0.95 7.12
C PRO A 101 4.15 2.01 6.02
N TYR A 102 3.11 2.85 5.88
CA TYR A 102 3.03 3.84 4.81
C TYR A 102 3.39 5.23 5.31
N HIS A 103 4.07 6.00 4.45
CA HIS A 103 4.41 7.39 4.72
C HIS A 103 3.98 8.23 3.52
N PHE A 104 3.20 9.27 3.79
CA PHE A 104 2.73 10.22 2.78
C PHE A 104 3.34 11.60 3.05
N PRO A 105 3.73 12.34 2.00
CA PRO A 105 4.43 13.61 2.16
C PRO A 105 3.56 14.71 2.79
N ASN A 106 2.23 14.61 2.66
CA ASN A 106 1.28 15.58 3.18
C ASN A 106 0.07 14.87 3.79
N PRO A 107 -0.64 15.51 4.74
CA PRO A 107 -1.89 15.00 5.31
C PRO A 107 -3.09 15.15 4.34
N PHE A 108 -2.83 15.46 3.07
CA PHE A 108 -3.81 15.58 2.01
C PHE A 108 -3.20 15.12 0.68
N ALA A 109 -4.06 14.72 -0.24
CA ALA A 109 -3.73 14.39 -1.61
C ALA A 109 -4.90 14.80 -2.51
N ALA A 110 -4.75 14.70 -3.83
CA ALA A 110 -5.85 14.98 -4.73
C ALA A 110 -5.92 14.01 -5.91
N TYR A 111 -7.13 13.55 -6.22
CA TYR A 111 -7.39 12.94 -7.51
C TYR A 111 -7.43 14.00 -8.60
N LEU A 112 -6.78 13.73 -9.73
CA LEU A 112 -6.67 14.67 -10.84
C LEU A 112 -7.79 14.45 -11.85
N VAL A 113 -8.92 15.12 -11.64
CA VAL A 113 -10.16 14.89 -12.40
C VAL A 113 -10.14 15.66 -13.73
N PRO A 114 -10.25 14.99 -14.89
CA PRO A 114 -10.43 15.64 -16.18
C PRO A 114 -11.77 16.39 -16.27
N LYS A 115 -11.81 17.50 -16.99
CA LYS A 115 -13.03 18.32 -17.14
C LYS A 115 -14.15 17.62 -17.90
N ASP A 116 -13.81 16.66 -18.75
CA ASP A 116 -14.70 15.89 -19.60
C ASP A 116 -15.15 14.57 -18.97
N LEU A 117 -14.80 14.30 -17.71
CA LEU A 117 -15.19 13.09 -17.02
C LEU A 117 -16.71 13.04 -16.81
N ALA A 118 -17.38 12.03 -17.37
CA ALA A 118 -18.83 11.94 -17.33
C ALA A 118 -19.33 11.37 -16.01
N ILE A 119 -20.48 11.85 -15.52
CA ILE A 119 -21.17 11.23 -14.38
C ILE A 119 -21.55 9.80 -14.75
N GLY A 120 -21.22 8.84 -13.89
CA GLY A 120 -21.39 7.41 -14.13
C GLY A 120 -20.23 6.76 -14.87
N GLU A 121 -19.18 7.52 -15.27
CA GLU A 121 -17.98 6.94 -15.89
C GLU A 121 -17.23 6.09 -14.86
N GLU A 122 -17.01 4.82 -15.20
CA GLU A 122 -16.16 3.92 -14.44
C GLU A 122 -14.70 4.15 -14.83
N VAL A 123 -13.87 4.41 -13.84
CA VAL A 123 -12.45 4.75 -13.99
C VAL A 123 -11.57 3.84 -13.15
N TRP A 124 -10.28 3.90 -13.40
CA TRP A 124 -9.26 3.28 -12.57
C TRP A 124 -8.53 4.36 -11.75
N LEU A 125 -8.57 4.28 -10.42
CA LEU A 125 -7.77 5.12 -9.54
C LEU A 125 -6.41 4.45 -9.35
N GLU A 126 -5.34 4.99 -9.97
CA GLU A 126 -4.02 4.32 -10.00
C GLU A 126 -3.29 4.31 -8.65
N ASP A 127 -3.62 5.26 -7.79
CA ASP A 127 -3.11 5.41 -6.44
C ASP A 127 -4.25 5.93 -5.56
N LEU A 128 -4.88 5.05 -4.78
CA LEU A 128 -5.98 5.43 -3.89
C LEU A 128 -5.52 6.50 -2.90
N ILE A 129 -6.41 7.34 -2.38
CA ILE A 129 -6.10 8.21 -1.23
C ILE A 129 -6.55 7.55 0.06
N GLU A 130 -7.68 6.84 0.00
CA GLU A 130 -8.33 6.14 1.11
C GLU A 130 -7.51 4.97 1.60
N ASP A 131 -7.61 4.71 2.90
CA ASP A 131 -6.87 3.66 3.58
C ASP A 131 -7.75 2.42 3.76
N LEU A 132 -7.91 1.69 2.65
CA LEU A 132 -8.69 0.45 2.58
C LEU A 132 -7.77 -0.77 2.74
N VAL A 133 -8.22 -1.80 3.46
CA VAL A 133 -7.47 -3.05 3.64
C VAL A 133 -7.58 -3.91 2.38
N ALA A 134 -6.43 -4.30 1.81
CA ALA A 134 -6.39 -5.15 0.62
C ALA A 134 -6.39 -6.66 0.94
N VAL A 135 -5.82 -7.01 2.09
CA VAL A 135 -5.63 -8.39 2.53
C VAL A 135 -5.83 -8.49 4.03
N TRP A 136 -6.57 -9.49 4.47
CA TRP A 136 -6.69 -9.90 5.87
C TRP A 136 -5.77 -11.09 6.14
N GLY A 137 -4.56 -10.83 6.61
CA GLY A 137 -3.62 -11.86 7.07
C GLY A 137 -3.82 -12.21 8.53
N ASN A 138 -3.84 -13.51 8.85
CA ASN A 138 -3.97 -14.02 10.23
C ASN A 138 -2.71 -13.78 11.11
N GLN A 139 -1.61 -13.31 10.53
CA GLN A 139 -0.34 -13.03 11.21
C GLN A 139 0.01 -11.53 11.25
N GLY A 140 -1.00 -10.65 11.33
CA GLY A 140 -0.76 -9.20 11.46
C GLY A 140 -0.28 -8.53 10.16
N TYR A 141 -0.61 -9.12 9.00
CA TYR A 141 -0.39 -8.51 7.68
C TYR A 141 -1.72 -7.97 7.14
N GLN A 142 -1.89 -6.66 7.20
CA GLN A 142 -3.07 -5.95 6.69
C GLN A 142 -2.62 -4.75 5.85
N PRO A 143 -2.15 -4.98 4.61
CA PRO A 143 -1.66 -3.94 3.73
C PRO A 143 -2.80 -3.05 3.21
N ARG A 144 -2.43 -1.83 2.83
CA ARG A 144 -3.29 -0.88 2.13
C ARG A 144 -3.54 -1.31 0.69
N LEU A 145 -4.77 -1.12 0.21
CA LEU A 145 -5.15 -1.26 -1.20
C LEU A 145 -4.51 -0.12 -2.02
N PRO A 146 -3.65 -0.44 -3.00
CA PRO A 146 -2.92 0.59 -3.72
C PRO A 146 -3.80 1.33 -4.73
N ALA A 147 -4.72 0.63 -5.40
CA ALA A 147 -5.49 1.10 -6.54
C ALA A 147 -6.84 0.38 -6.59
N ALA A 148 -7.85 1.00 -7.18
CA ALA A 148 -9.17 0.38 -7.31
C ALA A 148 -9.98 0.99 -8.46
N PRO A 149 -10.96 0.24 -9.00
CA PRO A 149 -11.97 0.81 -9.87
C PRO A 149 -12.91 1.72 -9.05
N ALA A 150 -13.43 2.76 -9.68
CA ALA A 150 -14.38 3.66 -9.05
C ALA A 150 -15.35 4.28 -10.07
N ILE A 151 -16.52 4.73 -9.61
CA ILE A 151 -17.49 5.45 -10.42
C ILE A 151 -17.47 6.93 -10.06
N TRP A 152 -17.38 7.82 -11.05
CA TRP A 152 -17.52 9.26 -10.82
C TRP A 152 -18.99 9.65 -10.66
N ASN A 153 -19.39 10.16 -9.50
CA ASN A 153 -20.77 10.58 -9.26
C ASN A 153 -21.05 12.07 -9.54
N GLY A 154 -20.07 12.79 -10.11
CA GLY A 154 -20.14 14.24 -10.34
C GLY A 154 -19.51 15.09 -9.23
N THR A 155 -19.27 14.49 -8.05
CA THR A 155 -18.66 15.17 -6.90
C THR A 155 -17.47 14.42 -6.32
N ASP A 156 -17.56 13.09 -6.26
CA ASP A 156 -16.54 12.21 -5.71
C ASP A 156 -16.49 10.87 -6.48
N PHE A 157 -15.48 10.05 -6.17
CA PHE A 157 -15.34 8.68 -6.63
C PHE A 157 -15.95 7.70 -5.64
N GLU A 158 -16.90 6.92 -6.12
CA GLU A 158 -17.46 5.76 -5.42
C GLU A 158 -16.56 4.56 -5.69
N ILE A 159 -15.73 4.19 -4.72
CA ILE A 159 -14.77 3.10 -4.84
C ILE A 159 -15.52 1.77 -4.92
N LEU A 160 -15.26 1.01 -5.99
CA LEU A 160 -15.86 -0.31 -6.23
C LEU A 160 -15.04 -1.42 -5.56
N PHE A 161 -14.80 -1.25 -4.26
CA PHE A 161 -14.10 -2.22 -3.43
C PHE A 161 -14.59 -2.14 -1.99
N ASP A 162 -15.07 -3.26 -1.47
CA ASP A 162 -15.49 -3.43 -0.08
C ASP A 162 -14.48 -4.36 0.63
N PRO A 163 -13.69 -3.89 1.60
CA PRO A 163 -12.71 -4.72 2.30
C PRO A 163 -13.28 -5.95 3.00
N ASP A 164 -14.55 -5.95 3.40
CA ASP A 164 -15.18 -7.09 4.08
C ASP A 164 -15.62 -8.18 3.09
N ARG A 165 -15.81 -7.81 1.82
CA ARG A 165 -16.28 -8.69 0.75
C ARG A 165 -15.19 -9.09 -0.24
N ASP A 166 -14.33 -8.15 -0.60
CA ASP A 166 -13.44 -8.21 -1.77
C ASP A 166 -11.98 -8.41 -1.39
N ALA A 167 -11.58 -8.11 -0.14
CA ALA A 167 -10.20 -8.30 0.30
C ALA A 167 -9.83 -9.79 0.36
N ALA A 168 -8.58 -10.11 0.02
CA ALA A 168 -8.10 -11.48 0.11
C ALA A 168 -7.89 -11.89 1.57
N HIS A 169 -8.27 -13.11 1.94
CA HIS A 169 -7.95 -13.67 3.25
C HIS A 169 -6.76 -14.60 3.15
N TRP A 170 -5.67 -14.26 3.83
CA TRP A 170 -4.44 -15.05 3.80
C TRP A 170 -4.25 -15.76 5.13
N ILE A 171 -4.14 -17.09 5.04
CA ILE A 171 -3.84 -17.96 6.17
C ILE A 171 -2.45 -18.54 5.94
N GLY A 172 -1.52 -18.15 6.80
CA GLY A 172 -0.17 -18.67 6.88
C GLY A 172 0.10 -19.23 8.26
#